data_AF-A0A953Y4F2-F1
#
_entry.id   AF-A0A953Y4F2-F1
#
_cell.length_a   1.000
_cell.length_b   1.000
_cell.length_c   1.000
_cell.angle_alpha   90.00
_cell.angle_beta   90.00
_cell.angle_gamma   90.00
#
_symmetry.space_group_name_H-M   'P 1'
#
loop_
_entity.id
_entity.type
_entity.pdbx_description
1 polymer ?
#
loop_
_entity_poly.entity_id
_entity_poly.type
_entity_poly.pdbx_seq_one_letter_code
_entity_poly.pdbx_strand_id
1 'polypeptide(L)'
;MSKLPDAITRREVVYGRPKRPVDYLALGKAYHEAGRPTDALDAALRIEGDQAGHDALVAAVRDSALERGDFFVLNRIHAKSPLSEAQWQQGFEKAKATGKTRFALRFAKQLGDSAEVERLELELGLRVPEAPAEVGQVASLSVQATKVEAPKA
;
A
#
# COMPACT_ATOMS: atom_id res chain seq x y z
N MET A 1 16.70 21.69 -20.28
CA MET A 1 16.15 20.98 -19.09
C MET A 1 16.35 21.88 -17.89
N SER A 2 15.27 22.36 -17.25
CA SER A 2 15.41 23.10 -15.99
C SER A 2 15.88 22.11 -14.91
N LYS A 3 16.92 22.47 -14.17
CA LYS A 3 17.46 21.62 -13.11
C LYS A 3 16.43 21.61 -11.97
N LEU A 4 15.84 20.46 -11.68
CA LEU A 4 14.96 20.32 -10.52
C LEU A 4 15.70 20.71 -9.24
N PRO A 5 15.00 21.31 -8.24
CA PRO A 5 15.59 21.59 -6.95
C PRO A 5 16.22 20.33 -6.32
N ASP A 6 17.42 20.50 -5.76
CA ASP A 6 18.03 19.49 -4.90
C ASP A 6 17.28 19.36 -3.56
N ALA A 7 17.69 18.43 -2.70
CA ALA A 7 16.98 18.15 -1.46
C ALA A 7 16.89 19.37 -0.52
N ILE A 8 17.94 20.19 -0.46
CA ILE A 8 18.01 21.37 0.41
C ILE A 8 17.12 22.47 -0.15
N THR A 9 17.28 22.77 -1.45
CA THR A 9 16.49 23.77 -2.17
C THR A 9 15.01 23.41 -2.16
N ARG A 10 14.66 22.14 -2.38
CA ARG A 10 13.28 21.64 -2.28
C ARG A 10 12.72 21.90 -0.88
N ARG A 11 13.49 21.64 0.18
CA ARG A 11 13.02 21.87 1.55
C ARG A 11 12.71 23.34 1.79
N GLU A 12 13.57 24.25 1.34
CA GLU A 12 13.35 25.69 1.46
C GLU A 12 12.13 26.16 0.67
N VAL A 13 11.99 25.67 -0.56
CA VAL A 13 10.92 26.07 -1.48
C VAL A 13 9.56 25.51 -1.06
N VAL A 14 9.47 24.21 -0.83
CA VAL A 14 8.19 23.52 -0.60
C VAL A 14 7.76 23.63 0.86
N TYR A 15 8.66 23.49 1.82
CA TYR A 15 8.30 23.48 3.25
C TYR A 15 8.77 24.72 4.02
N GLY A 16 9.59 25.58 3.40
CA GLY A 16 10.10 26.79 4.02
C GLY A 16 9.33 28.05 3.61
N ARG A 17 10.00 29.20 3.80
CA ARG A 17 9.56 30.51 3.29
C ARG A 17 10.49 30.90 2.16
N PRO A 18 10.16 30.59 0.90
CA PRO A 18 11.04 30.89 -0.21
C PRO A 18 11.27 32.40 -0.32
N LYS A 19 12.53 32.79 -0.58
CA LYS A 19 12.92 34.20 -0.72
C LYS A 19 12.38 34.87 -1.98
N ARG A 20 11.84 34.08 -2.93
CA ARG A 20 11.28 34.52 -4.19
C ARG A 20 9.93 33.84 -4.41
N PRO A 21 8.99 34.45 -5.14
CA PRO A 21 7.79 33.76 -5.60
C PRO A 21 8.14 32.49 -6.36
N VAL A 22 7.38 31.42 -6.11
CA VAL A 22 7.59 30.11 -6.72
C VAL A 22 6.35 29.76 -7.52
N ASP A 23 6.54 29.43 -8.79
CA ASP A 23 5.49 28.82 -9.61
C ASP A 23 5.38 27.33 -9.24
N TYR A 24 4.52 27.03 -8.26
CA TYR A 24 4.32 25.67 -7.78
C TYR A 24 3.65 24.75 -8.80
N LEU A 25 2.88 25.30 -9.75
CA LEU A 25 2.28 24.51 -10.82
C LEU A 25 3.36 24.03 -11.80
N ALA A 26 4.22 24.93 -12.27
CA ALA A 26 5.34 24.57 -13.14
C ALA A 26 6.32 23.62 -12.44
N LEU A 27 6.60 23.87 -11.16
CA LEU A 27 7.46 22.99 -10.35
C LEU A 27 6.86 21.59 -10.18
N GLY A 28 5.56 21.51 -9.89
CA GLY A 28 4.85 20.24 -9.75
C GLY A 28 4.84 19.43 -11.04
N LYS A 29 4.58 20.07 -12.19
CA LYS A 29 4.69 19.44 -13.51
C LYS A 29 6.10 18.90 -13.78
N ALA A 30 7.12 19.69 -13.48
CA ALA A 30 8.51 19.25 -13.66
C ALA A 30 8.87 18.06 -12.76
N TYR A 31 8.39 18.00 -11.52
CA TYR A 31 8.56 16.81 -10.67
C TYR A 31 7.81 15.59 -11.21
N HIS A 32 6.60 15.79 -11.74
CA HIS A 32 5.81 14.73 -12.32
C HIS A 32 6.50 14.13 -13.55
N GLU A 33 6.96 14.96 -14.49
CA GLU A 33 7.72 14.56 -15.68
C GLU A 33 9.00 13.80 -15.33
N ALA A 34 9.67 14.19 -14.24
CA ALA A 34 10.85 13.48 -13.74
C ALA A 34 10.54 12.19 -12.97
N GLY A 35 9.27 11.76 -12.92
CA GLY A 35 8.86 10.54 -12.23
C GLY A 35 8.96 10.63 -10.70
N ARG A 36 8.86 11.84 -10.13
CA ARG A 36 8.88 12.12 -8.68
C ARG A 36 7.47 12.52 -8.19
N PRO A 37 6.49 11.59 -8.19
CA PRO A 37 5.07 11.92 -7.93
C PRO A 37 4.82 12.46 -6.52
N THR A 38 5.59 12.00 -5.52
CA THR A 38 5.52 12.55 -4.15
C THR A 38 5.86 14.03 -4.11
N ASP A 39 6.94 14.44 -4.80
CA ASP A 39 7.36 15.84 -4.85
C ASP A 39 6.37 16.69 -5.66
N ALA A 40 5.78 16.11 -6.72
CA ALA A 40 4.73 16.76 -7.49
C ALA A 40 3.48 17.04 -6.62
N LEU A 41 3.05 16.09 -5.78
CA LEU A 41 1.96 16.32 -4.83
C LEU A 41 2.31 17.38 -3.79
N ASP A 42 3.54 17.37 -3.27
CA ASP A 42 3.94 18.37 -2.28
C ASP A 42 3.98 19.78 -2.88
N ALA A 43 4.35 19.93 -4.15
CA ALA A 43 4.23 21.19 -4.88
C ALA A 43 2.75 21.57 -5.12
N ALA A 44 1.90 20.62 -5.50
CA ALA A 44 0.47 20.86 -5.73
C ALA A 44 -0.20 21.46 -4.48
N LEU A 45 0.11 20.95 -3.29
CA LEU A 45 -0.42 21.47 -2.01
C LEU A 45 -0.04 22.93 -1.70
N ARG A 46 0.85 23.54 -2.47
CA ARG A 46 1.29 24.93 -2.31
C ARG A 46 0.73 25.86 -3.38
N ILE A 47 -0.06 25.34 -4.31
CA ILE A 47 -0.76 26.14 -5.32
C ILE A 47 -1.92 26.86 -4.64
N GLU A 48 -1.92 28.18 -4.71
CA GLU A 48 -2.98 29.05 -4.18
C GLU A 48 -3.58 29.85 -5.34
N GLY A 49 -4.91 29.98 -5.39
CA GLY A 49 -5.62 30.79 -6.39
C GLY A 49 -5.80 30.17 -7.79
N ASP A 50 -5.06 29.11 -8.13
CA ASP A 50 -5.23 28.35 -9.38
C ASP A 50 -5.75 26.93 -9.11
N GLN A 51 -7.05 26.83 -8.82
CA GLN A 51 -7.70 25.56 -8.50
C GLN A 51 -7.70 24.60 -9.69
N ALA A 52 -7.88 25.11 -10.91
CA ALA A 52 -7.89 24.28 -12.12
C ALA A 52 -6.52 23.64 -12.39
N GLY A 53 -5.44 24.42 -12.23
CA GLY A 53 -4.07 23.92 -12.32
C GLY A 53 -3.73 22.90 -11.24
N HIS A 54 -4.16 23.16 -9.98
CA HIS A 54 -4.05 22.20 -8.88
C HIS A 54 -4.72 20.86 -9.23
N ASP A 55 -5.99 20.89 -9.63
CA ASP A 55 -6.79 19.68 -9.87
C ASP A 55 -6.24 18.88 -11.05
N ALA A 56 -5.82 19.57 -12.12
CA ALA A 56 -5.19 18.93 -13.27
C ALA A 56 -3.87 18.23 -12.90
N LEU A 57 -3.04 18.84 -12.06
CA LEU A 57 -1.78 18.24 -11.61
C LEU A 57 -2.04 17.03 -10.70
N VAL A 58 -2.97 17.13 -9.75
CA VAL A 58 -3.33 16.00 -8.87
C VAL A 58 -3.90 14.85 -9.68
N ALA A 59 -4.76 15.13 -10.68
CA ALA A 59 -5.29 14.12 -11.59
C ALA A 59 -4.17 13.42 -12.37
N ALA A 60 -3.23 14.17 -12.96
CA ALA A 60 -2.11 13.59 -13.70
C ALA A 60 -1.23 12.69 -12.80
N VAL A 61 -0.95 13.13 -11.56
CA VAL A 61 -0.20 12.32 -10.60
C VAL A 61 -0.95 11.06 -10.19
N ARG A 62 -2.28 11.15 -9.96
CA ARG A 62 -3.13 10.00 -9.68
C ARG A 62 -3.07 8.99 -10.81
N ASP A 63 -3.27 9.44 -12.05
CA ASP A 63 -3.37 8.54 -13.20
C ASP A 63 -2.04 7.80 -13.41
N SER A 64 -0.90 8.49 -13.29
CA SER A 64 0.42 7.84 -13.31
C SER A 64 0.65 6.87 -12.14
N ALA A 65 0.15 7.20 -10.94
CA ALA A 65 0.25 6.32 -9.79
C ALA A 65 -0.63 5.06 -9.95
N LEU A 66 -1.80 5.18 -10.55
CA LEU A 66 -2.66 4.05 -10.92
C LEU A 66 -1.95 3.14 -11.93
N GLU A 67 -1.39 3.69 -13.00
CA GLU A 67 -0.65 2.92 -14.01
C GLU A 67 0.53 2.14 -13.44
N ARG A 68 1.19 2.70 -12.42
CA ARG A 68 2.36 2.10 -11.76
C ARG A 68 1.99 1.19 -10.59
N GLY A 69 0.73 1.16 -10.15
CA GLY A 69 0.34 0.51 -8.89
C GLY A 69 1.05 1.10 -7.67
N ASP A 70 1.24 2.42 -7.62
CA ASP A 70 1.91 3.10 -6.50
C ASP A 70 0.92 3.38 -5.37
N PHE A 71 0.83 2.42 -4.44
CA PHE A 71 -0.06 2.51 -3.28
C PHE A 71 0.16 3.77 -2.44
N PHE A 72 1.42 4.14 -2.20
CA PHE A 72 1.72 5.24 -1.27
C PHE A 72 1.25 6.59 -1.82
N VAL A 73 1.50 6.84 -3.10
CA VAL A 73 1.03 8.08 -3.75
C VAL A 73 -0.49 8.11 -3.77
N LEU A 74 -1.16 7.02 -4.15
CA LEU A 74 -2.62 6.95 -4.19
C LEU A 74 -3.25 7.13 -2.81
N ASN A 75 -2.68 6.53 -1.77
CA ASN A 75 -3.15 6.71 -0.40
C ASN A 75 -3.02 8.15 0.09
N ARG A 76 -1.95 8.86 -0.30
CA ARG A 76 -1.81 10.30 0.01
C ARG A 76 -2.85 11.16 -0.71
N ILE A 77 -3.18 10.82 -1.96
CA ILE A 77 -4.24 11.49 -2.72
C ILE A 77 -5.60 11.21 -2.08
N HIS A 78 -5.88 9.95 -1.74
CA HIS A 78 -7.13 9.51 -1.10
C HIS A 78 -7.44 10.31 0.18
N ALA A 79 -6.43 10.60 1.00
CA ALA A 79 -6.57 11.38 2.23
C ALA A 79 -7.07 12.82 2.01
N LYS A 80 -7.02 13.33 0.77
CA LYS A 80 -7.50 14.67 0.40
C LYS A 80 -8.67 14.64 -0.57
N SER A 81 -8.67 13.67 -1.48
CA SER A 81 -9.72 13.43 -2.47
C SER A 81 -9.96 11.92 -2.54
N PRO A 82 -11.08 11.43 -1.96
CA PRO A 82 -11.37 10.01 -1.91
C PRO A 82 -11.36 9.37 -3.29
N LEU A 83 -10.57 8.29 -3.40
CA LEU A 83 -10.55 7.40 -4.55
C LEU A 83 -11.71 6.41 -4.48
N SER A 84 -12.27 6.06 -5.64
CA SER A 84 -13.29 5.03 -5.76
C SER A 84 -12.71 3.63 -5.57
N GLU A 85 -13.57 2.67 -5.25
CA GLU A 85 -13.21 1.25 -5.19
C GLU A 85 -12.61 0.75 -6.52
N ALA A 86 -13.18 1.16 -7.66
CA ALA A 86 -12.65 0.82 -8.98
C ALA A 86 -11.21 1.31 -9.19
N GLN A 87 -10.86 2.49 -8.69
CA GLN A 87 -9.49 3.01 -8.73
C GLN A 87 -8.55 2.19 -7.83
N TRP A 88 -9.02 1.77 -6.66
CA TRP A 88 -8.26 0.88 -5.79
C TRP A 88 -8.01 -0.49 -6.43
N GLN A 89 -9.02 -1.07 -7.08
CA GLN A 89 -8.88 -2.32 -7.82
C GLN A 89 -7.90 -2.16 -8.99
N GLN A 90 -7.97 -1.06 -9.74
CA GLN A 90 -7.01 -0.79 -10.81
C GLN A 90 -5.58 -0.74 -10.28
N GLY A 91 -5.34 -0.03 -9.17
CA GLY A 91 -4.02 0.04 -8.53
C GLY A 91 -3.52 -1.32 -8.07
N PHE A 92 -4.41 -2.16 -7.51
CA PHE A 92 -4.12 -3.54 -7.12
C PHE A 92 -3.64 -4.38 -8.31
N GLU A 93 -4.41 -4.41 -9.40
CA GLU A 93 -4.07 -5.20 -10.59
C GLU A 93 -2.75 -4.74 -11.20
N LYS A 94 -2.50 -3.42 -11.23
CA LYS A 94 -1.23 -2.89 -11.72
C LYS A 94 -0.05 -3.23 -10.80
N ALA A 95 -0.24 -3.22 -9.49
CA ALA A 95 0.80 -3.64 -8.55
C ALA A 95 1.13 -5.14 -8.70
N LYS A 96 0.13 -5.99 -8.90
CA LYS A 96 0.32 -7.42 -9.21
C LYS A 96 1.06 -7.62 -10.52
N ALA A 97 0.60 -6.99 -11.60
CA ALA A 97 1.20 -7.12 -12.93
C ALA A 97 2.66 -6.65 -13.00
N THR A 98 3.06 -5.73 -12.12
CA THR A 98 4.42 -5.19 -12.05
C THR A 98 5.31 -5.86 -11.00
N GLY A 99 4.85 -6.94 -10.36
CA GLY A 99 5.60 -7.68 -9.35
C GLY A 99 5.82 -6.91 -8.03
N LYS A 100 5.01 -5.88 -7.76
CA LYS A 100 5.08 -5.09 -6.52
C LYS A 100 4.23 -5.74 -5.43
N THR A 101 4.54 -6.98 -5.06
CA THR A 101 3.73 -7.81 -4.13
C THR A 101 3.42 -7.11 -2.81
N ARG A 102 4.37 -6.34 -2.24
CA ARG A 102 4.13 -5.54 -1.01
C ARG A 102 3.08 -4.44 -1.21
N PHE A 103 3.01 -3.82 -2.38
CA PHE A 103 1.98 -2.82 -2.69
C PHE A 103 0.65 -3.49 -2.96
N ALA A 104 0.64 -4.59 -3.71
CA ALA A 104 -0.55 -5.41 -3.90
C ALA A 104 -1.18 -5.82 -2.55
N LEU A 105 -0.38 -6.24 -1.57
CA LEU A 105 -0.86 -6.54 -0.22
C LEU A 105 -1.53 -5.34 0.45
N ARG A 106 -0.96 -4.14 0.31
CA ARG A 106 -1.54 -2.91 0.88
C ARG A 106 -2.87 -2.56 0.21
N PHE A 107 -2.98 -2.71 -1.10
CA PHE A 107 -4.24 -2.56 -1.82
C PHE A 107 -5.29 -3.59 -1.39
N ALA A 108 -4.93 -4.87 -1.26
CA ALA A 108 -5.86 -5.92 -0.81
C ALA A 108 -6.41 -5.61 0.59
N LYS A 109 -5.55 -5.11 1.51
CA LYS A 109 -5.99 -4.62 2.83
C LYS A 109 -6.94 -3.43 2.74
N GLN A 110 -6.68 -2.49 1.83
CA GLN A 110 -7.53 -1.32 1.59
C GLN A 110 -8.89 -1.71 1.01
N LEU A 111 -8.96 -2.75 0.19
CA LEU A 111 -10.18 -3.29 -0.42
C LEU A 111 -10.94 -4.24 0.51
N GLY A 112 -10.31 -4.71 1.60
CA GLY A 112 -10.90 -5.70 2.51
C GLY A 112 -10.92 -7.12 1.95
N ASP A 113 -10.13 -7.43 0.92
CA ASP A 113 -10.04 -8.76 0.32
C ASP A 113 -9.16 -9.69 1.17
N SER A 114 -9.78 -10.35 2.15
CA SER A 114 -9.08 -11.22 3.09
C SER A 114 -8.38 -12.42 2.43
N ALA A 115 -8.94 -12.94 1.33
CA ALA A 115 -8.37 -14.07 0.60
C ALA A 115 -7.08 -13.65 -0.13
N GLU A 116 -7.08 -12.50 -0.80
CA GLU A 116 -5.87 -11.97 -1.43
C GLU A 116 -4.83 -11.51 -0.40
N VAL A 117 -5.24 -10.96 0.74
CA VAL A 117 -4.32 -10.65 1.84
C VAL A 117 -3.58 -11.90 2.30
N GLU A 118 -4.28 -13.00 2.55
CA GLU A 118 -3.66 -14.25 2.99
C GLU A 118 -2.70 -14.81 1.92
N ARG A 119 -3.14 -14.86 0.66
CA ARG A 119 -2.30 -15.33 -0.45
C ARG A 119 -1.01 -14.53 -0.57
N LEU A 120 -1.10 -13.20 -0.50
CA LEU A 120 0.04 -12.29 -0.63
C LEU A 120 0.95 -12.31 0.61
N GLU A 121 0.40 -12.53 1.81
CA GLU A 121 1.21 -12.72 3.03
C GLU A 121 2.00 -14.02 2.99
N LEU A 122 1.43 -15.11 2.46
CA LEU A 122 2.15 -16.36 2.22
C LEU A 122 3.24 -16.18 1.16
N GLU A 123 2.94 -15.52 0.03
CA GLU A 123 3.90 -15.22 -1.05
C GLU A 123 5.10 -14.40 -0.54
N LEU A 124 4.86 -13.48 0.40
CA LEU A 124 5.90 -12.65 1.02
C LEU A 124 6.61 -13.33 2.21
N GLY A 125 6.19 -14.53 2.62
CA GLY A 125 6.69 -15.21 3.82
C GLY A 125 6.35 -14.48 5.13
N LEU A 126 5.31 -13.65 5.13
CA LEU A 126 4.81 -12.93 6.31
C LEU A 126 3.89 -13.79 7.18
N ARG A 127 3.37 -14.89 6.62
CA ARG A 127 2.55 -15.87 7.30
C ARG A 127 3.10 -17.27 7.04
N VAL A 128 3.03 -18.13 8.06
CA VAL A 128 3.29 -19.57 7.92
C VAL A 128 1.96 -20.24 7.61
N PRO A 129 1.88 -21.09 6.57
CA PRO A 129 0.65 -21.83 6.28
C PRO A 129 0.26 -22.67 7.49
N GLU A 130 -1.01 -22.57 7.88
CA GLU A 130 -1.53 -23.38 8.98
C GLU A 130 -1.38 -24.85 8.61
N ALA A 131 -0.67 -25.62 9.43
CA ALA A 131 -0.50 -27.05 9.19
C ALA A 131 -1.89 -27.69 9.09
N PRO A 132 -2.14 -28.58 8.12
CA PRO A 132 -3.42 -29.27 8.04
C PRO A 132 -3.66 -29.94 9.39
N ALA A 133 -4.78 -29.63 10.02
CA ALA A 133 -5.15 -30.18 11.32
C ALA A 133 -5.01 -31.71 11.25
N GLU A 134 -3.99 -32.26 11.89
CA GLU A 134 -3.90 -33.70 12.06
C GLU A 134 -5.16 -34.12 12.81
N VAL A 135 -6.01 -34.86 12.11
CA VAL A 135 -7.19 -35.51 12.69
C VAL A 135 -6.67 -36.53 13.68
N GLY A 136 -6.50 -36.10 14.93
CA GLY A 136 -6.09 -36.93 16.05
C GLY A 136 -7.18 -37.96 16.38
N GLN A 137 -7.24 -39.05 15.61
CA GLN A 137 -7.83 -40.30 16.08
C GLN A 137 -6.88 -40.91 17.12
N VAL A 138 -6.99 -40.47 18.38
CA VAL A 138 -6.55 -41.28 19.50
C VAL A 138 -7.70 -42.19 19.90
N ALA A 139 -7.68 -43.40 19.34
CA ALA A 139 -8.55 -44.49 19.76
C ALA A 139 -8.30 -44.82 21.24
N SER A 140 -9.31 -44.61 22.06
CA SER A 140 -9.35 -45.01 23.46
C SER A 140 -9.11 -46.52 23.62
N LEU A 141 -8.03 -46.90 24.31
CA LEU A 141 -7.87 -48.24 24.87
C LEU A 141 -7.95 -48.15 26.40
N SER A 142 -9.18 -48.21 26.91
CA SER A 142 -9.44 -48.49 28.32
C SER A 142 -9.20 -49.98 28.58
N VAL A 143 -8.06 -50.33 29.17
CA VAL A 143 -7.86 -51.66 29.76
C VAL A 143 -8.27 -51.59 31.22
N GLN A 144 -9.44 -52.16 31.54
CA GLN A 144 -9.88 -52.38 32.91
C GLN A 144 -8.99 -53.47 33.54
N ALA A 145 -8.27 -53.12 34.61
CA ALA A 145 -7.54 -54.08 35.42
C ALA A 145 -8.51 -54.84 36.33
N THR A 146 -8.81 -56.10 35.99
CA THR A 146 -9.60 -57.01 36.80
C THR A 146 -8.79 -57.48 38.01
N LYS A 147 -9.30 -57.17 39.20
CA LYS A 147 -8.84 -57.62 40.51
C LYS A 147 -9.09 -59.13 40.66
N VAL A 148 -8.05 -59.94 40.82
CA VAL A 148 -8.18 -61.35 41.21
C VAL A 148 -7.80 -61.49 42.67
N GLU A 149 -8.81 -61.79 43.50
CA GLU A 149 -8.69 -62.15 44.91
C GLU A 149 -8.20 -63.60 45.02
N ALA A 150 -7.14 -63.83 45.80
CA ALA A 150 -6.62 -65.16 46.09
C ALA A 150 -7.38 -65.81 47.28
N PRO A 151 -7.64 -67.13 47.27
CA PRO A 151 -8.31 -67.80 48.36
C PRO A 151 -7.38 -68.04 49.56
N LYS A 152 -7.96 -67.91 50.76
CA LYS A 152 -7.34 -68.18 52.06
C LYS A 152 -6.96 -69.66 52.20
N ALA A 153 -5.81 -69.90 52.83
CA ALA A 153 -5.40 -71.19 53.38
C ALA A 153 -6.02 -71.42 54.76
#